data_AF-A0A7C1AWR3-F1
#
_entry.id   AF-A0A7C1AWR3-F1
#
_cell.length_a   1.000
_cell.length_b   1.000
_cell.length_c   1.000
_cell.angle_alpha   90.00
_cell.angle_beta   90.00
_cell.angle_gamma   90.00
#
_symmetry.space_group_name_H-M   'P 1'
#
loop_
_entity.id
_entity.type
_entity.pdbx_description
1 polymer ?
#
loop_
_entity_poly.entity_id
_entity_poly.type
_entity_poly.pdbx_seq_one_letter_code
_entity_poly.pdbx_strand_id
1 'polypeptide(L)' 'MQTPKIDFAAVQQAFLAAGFDLVGVTDCTPLTGARLARWLARGYAADMEWIARSFRSRVDPRRLLPGCRSIVVAAAAYE' A
#
# COMPACT_ATOMS: atom_id res chain seq x y z
N MET A 1 -12.11 22.98 5.22
CA MET A 1 -10.74 23.10 5.77
C MET A 1 -9.77 22.53 4.75
N GLN A 2 -8.74 23.28 4.37
CA GLN A 2 -7.71 22.79 3.46
C GLN A 2 -6.77 21.88 4.26
N THR A 3 -6.68 20.61 3.87
CA THR A 3 -5.77 19.66 4.53
C THR A 3 -4.34 20.14 4.31
N PRO A 4 -3.54 20.34 5.37
CA PRO A 4 -2.14 20.71 5.21
C PRO A 4 -1.41 19.64 4.40
N LYS A 5 -0.67 20.07 3.38
CA LYS A 5 0.17 19.18 2.59
C LYS A 5 1.50 19.00 3.32
N ILE A 6 1.94 17.76 3.46
CA ILE A 6 3.28 17.44 3.96
C ILE A 6 4.21 17.36 2.76
N ASP A 7 5.35 18.05 2.83
CA ASP A 7 6.38 17.98 1.80
C ASP A 7 7.08 16.61 1.81
N PHE A 8 7.39 16.08 0.62
CA PHE A 8 8.06 14.80 0.49
C PHE A 8 9.43 14.80 1.18
N ALA A 9 10.16 15.91 1.15
CA ALA A 9 11.45 16.00 1.84
C ALA A 9 11.29 15.78 3.37
N ALA A 10 10.23 16.30 3.98
CA ALA A 10 9.94 16.09 5.39
C ALA A 10 9.56 14.63 5.68
N VAL A 11 8.78 13.99 4.81
CA VAL A 11 8.49 12.55 4.90
C VAL A 11 9.77 11.74 4.81
N GLN A 12 10.61 12.03 3.82
CA GLN A 12 11.86 11.30 3.61
C GLN A 12 12.78 11.40 4.83
N GLN A 13 12.99 12.60 5.34
CA GLN A 13 13.82 12.83 6.54
C GLN A 13 13.27 12.07 7.76
N ALA A 14 11.95 12.12 8.00
CA ALA A 14 11.34 11.43 9.14
C ALA A 14 11.51 9.91 9.09
N PHE A 15 11.36 9.29 7.92
CA PHE A 15 11.47 7.84 7.77
C PHE A 15 12.93 7.37 7.83
N LEU A 16 13.86 8.09 7.20
CA LEU A 16 15.29 7.77 7.32
C LEU A 16 15.79 7.91 8.77
N ALA A 17 15.37 8.96 9.47
CA ALA A 17 15.70 9.16 10.88
C ALA A 17 15.09 8.07 11.79
N ALA A 18 13.97 7.46 11.39
CA ALA A 18 13.35 6.34 12.10
C ALA A 18 14.04 4.98 11.82
N GLY A 19 15.06 4.94 10.95
CA GLY A 19 15.84 3.74 10.64
C GLY A 19 15.32 2.93 9.45
N PHE A 20 14.45 3.47 8.60
CA PHE A 20 14.14 2.86 7.30
C PHE A 20 15.23 3.19 6.29
N ASP A 21 15.57 2.24 5.42
CA ASP A 21 16.59 2.43 4.38
C ASP A 21 16.06 3.20 3.16
N LEU A 22 14.78 3.01 2.84
CA LEU A 22 14.14 3.60 1.67
C LEU A 22 12.71 4.06 1.98
N VAL A 23 12.28 5.12 1.31
CA VAL A 23 10.91 5.62 1.38
C VAL A 23 10.50 6.30 0.06
N GLY A 24 9.25 6.09 -0.34
CA GLY A 24 8.65 6.69 -1.53
C GLY A 24 7.17 7.01 -1.34
N VAL A 25 6.62 7.78 -2.26
CA VAL A 25 5.19 8.16 -2.27
C VAL A 25 4.58 7.84 -3.62
N THR A 26 3.38 7.26 -3.60
CA THR A 26 2.56 7.01 -4.80
C THR A 26 1.13 7.53 -4.58
N ASP A 27 0.36 7.65 -5.64
CA ASP A 27 -1.09 7.92 -5.55
C ASP A 27 -1.88 6.68 -5.07
N CYS A 28 -3.19 6.85 -4.82
CA CYS A 28 -4.09 5.75 -4.48
C CYS A 28 -4.85 5.21 -5.72
N THR A 29 -4.23 5.24 -6.91
CA THR A 29 -4.86 4.72 -8.13
C THR A 29 -5.16 3.22 -7.99
N PRO A 30 -6.41 2.77 -8.30
CA PRO A 30 -6.75 1.36 -8.19
C PRO A 30 -5.92 0.48 -9.13
N LEU A 31 -5.52 -0.66 -8.61
CA LEU A 31 -4.90 -1.73 -9.39
C LEU A 31 -5.98 -2.57 -10.08
N THR A 32 -5.67 -3.15 -11.23
CA THR A 32 -6.61 -4.02 -11.95
C THR A 32 -6.95 -5.30 -11.17
N GLY A 33 -6.04 -5.78 -10.32
CA GLY A 33 -6.18 -7.02 -9.57
C GLY A 33 -6.12 -8.30 -10.41
N ALA A 34 -5.95 -8.21 -11.73
CA ALA A 34 -6.05 -9.35 -12.64
C ALA A 34 -5.04 -10.47 -12.32
N ARG A 35 -3.83 -10.12 -11.88
CA ARG A 35 -2.81 -11.09 -11.47
C ARG A 35 -3.21 -11.83 -10.19
N LEU A 36 -3.74 -11.11 -9.20
CA LEU A 36 -4.20 -11.71 -7.94
C LEU A 36 -5.44 -12.59 -8.18
N ALA A 37 -6.38 -12.13 -9.01
CA ALA A 37 -7.58 -12.91 -9.35
C ALA A 37 -7.19 -14.24 -10.01
N ARG A 38 -6.25 -14.21 -10.97
CA ARG A 38 -5.73 -15.41 -11.63
C ARG A 38 -5.00 -16.35 -10.69
N TRP A 39 -4.25 -15.79 -9.74
CA TRP A 39 -3.53 -16.57 -8.72
C TRP A 39 -4.51 -17.27 -7.76
N LEU A 40 -5.56 -16.56 -7.32
CA LEU A 40 -6.63 -17.13 -6.49
C LEU A 40 -7.40 -18.23 -7.22
N ALA A 41 -7.75 -18.01 -8.49
CA ALA A 41 -8.47 -19.00 -9.30
C ALA A 41 -7.68 -20.31 -9.50
N ARG A 42 -6.36 -20.29 -9.34
CA ARG A 42 -5.49 -21.48 -9.39
C ARG A 42 -5.37 -22.21 -8.05
N GLY A 43 -6.05 -21.74 -7.00
CA GLY A 43 -5.97 -22.36 -5.67
C GLY A 43 -4.63 -22.14 -4.96
N TYR A 44 -3.82 -21.17 -5.40
CA TYR A 44 -2.48 -20.94 -4.83
C TYR A 44 -2.51 -20.30 -3.42
N ALA A 45 -3.69 -19.97 -2.90
CA ALA A 45 -3.85 -19.40 -1.57
C ALA A 45 -3.62 -20.39 -0.42
N ALA A 46 -3.58 -21.70 -0.68
CA ALA A 46 -3.60 -22.72 0.38
C ALA A 46 -4.68 -22.35 1.42
N ASP A 47 -4.34 -22.31 2.71
CA ASP A 47 -5.27 -21.98 3.80
C ASP A 47 -5.49 -20.46 4.00
N MET A 48 -4.93 -19.60 3.13
CA MET A 48 -5.02 -18.15 3.23
C MET A 48 -6.32 -17.58 2.62
N GLU A 49 -7.47 -18.15 2.97
CA GLU A 49 -8.79 -17.74 2.46
C GLU A 49 -9.09 -16.24 2.67
N TRP A 50 -8.49 -15.64 3.69
CA TRP A 50 -8.58 -14.20 3.99
C TRP A 50 -8.02 -13.31 2.88
N ILE A 51 -7.11 -13.81 2.01
CA ILE A 51 -6.62 -13.07 0.84
C ILE A 51 -7.75 -12.82 -0.16
N ALA A 52 -8.60 -13.82 -0.41
CA ALA A 52 -9.75 -13.67 -1.30
C ALA A 52 -10.78 -12.70 -0.71
N ARG A 53 -11.07 -12.81 0.59
CA ARG A 53 -11.98 -11.90 1.32
C ARG A 53 -11.55 -10.43 1.25
N SER A 54 -10.24 -10.18 1.29
CA SER A 54 -9.66 -8.83 1.23
C SER A 54 -9.31 -8.35 -0.18
N PHE A 55 -9.72 -9.06 -1.24
CA PHE A 55 -9.35 -8.73 -2.62
C PHE A 55 -9.66 -7.27 -2.97
N ARG A 56 -10.87 -6.80 -2.69
CA ARG A 56 -11.33 -5.45 -3.06
C ARG A 56 -10.50 -4.35 -2.41
N SER A 57 -10.14 -4.52 -1.13
CA SER A 57 -9.33 -3.53 -0.42
C SER A 57 -7.85 -3.55 -0.81
N ARG A 58 -7.34 -4.69 -1.33
CA ARG A 58 -5.98 -4.79 -1.88
C ARG A 58 -5.82 -4.13 -3.24
N VAL A 59 -6.89 -4.07 -4.02
CA VAL A 59 -6.87 -3.44 -5.35
C VAL A 59 -7.25 -1.97 -5.31
N ASP A 60 -8.02 -1.54 -4.29
CA ASP A 60 -8.42 -0.14 -4.13
C ASP A 60 -8.14 0.34 -2.69
N PRO A 61 -7.04 1.08 -2.47
CA PRO A 61 -6.67 1.62 -1.17
C PRO A 61 -7.75 2.50 -0.53
N ARG A 62 -8.63 3.12 -1.33
CA ARG A 62 -9.71 4.00 -0.85
C ARG A 62 -10.80 3.22 -0.13
N ARG A 63 -10.84 1.90 -0.26
CA ARG A 63 -11.72 1.01 0.52
C ARG A 63 -11.18 0.70 1.91
N LEU A 64 -9.86 0.83 2.13
CA LEU A 64 -9.25 0.74 3.44
C LEU A 64 -9.37 2.07 4.19
N LEU A 65 -9.06 3.16 3.50
CA LEU A 65 -9.13 4.52 4.04
C LEU A 65 -9.93 5.41 3.08
N PRO A 66 -11.21 5.69 3.38
CA PRO A 66 -12.02 6.61 2.59
C PRO A 66 -11.34 7.97 2.46
N GLY A 67 -11.18 8.44 1.23
CA GLY A 67 -10.48 9.71 0.95
C GLY A 67 -8.96 9.62 0.86
N CYS A 68 -8.36 8.42 0.86
CA CYS A 68 -6.94 8.20 0.54
C CYS A 68 -6.55 8.94 -0.75
N ARG A 69 -5.49 9.75 -0.68
CA ARG A 69 -4.93 10.47 -1.84
C ARG A 69 -3.50 10.05 -2.19
N SER A 70 -2.74 9.64 -1.20
CA SER A 70 -1.35 9.21 -1.34
C SER A 70 -1.04 8.06 -0.39
N ILE A 71 -0.05 7.27 -0.76
CA ILE A 71 0.48 6.14 0.01
C ILE A 71 1.96 6.39 0.21
N VAL A 72 2.42 6.37 1.46
CA VAL A 72 3.85 6.35 1.80
C VAL A 72 4.26 4.89 1.92
N VAL A 73 5.30 4.48 1.20
CA VAL A 73 5.85 3.13 1.22
C VAL A 73 7.29 3.22 1.72
N ALA A 74 7.62 2.46 2.76
CA ALA A 74 8.97 2.41 3.31
C ALA A 74 9.51 0.98 3.26
N ALA A 75 10.83 0.83 3.16
CA ALA A 75 11.51 -0.45 3.21
C ALA A 75 12.62 -0.40 4.27
N ALA A 76 12.76 -1.51 5.00
CA ALA A 76 13.84 -1.76 5.93
C ALA A 76 14.54 -3.05 5.51
N ALA A 77 15.84 -2.96 5.26
CA ALA A 77 16.71 -4.11 5.12
C ALA A 77 16.92 -4.70 6.50
N TYR A 78 16.67 -6.00 6.62
CA TYR A 78 16.91 -6.78 7.82
C TYR A 78 17.91 -7.87 7.50
N GLU A 79 18.76 -8.21 8.47
CA GLU A 79 19.63 -9.40 8.41
C GLU A 79 18.89 -10.65 8.89
#